data_AF-A0A423UPG8-F1
#
_entry.id   AF-A0A423UPG8-F1
#
_cell.length_a   1.000
_cell.length_b   1.000
_cell.length_c   1.000
_cell.angle_alpha   90.00
_cell.angle_beta   90.00
_cell.angle_gamma   90.00
#
_symmetry.space_group_name_H-M   'P 1'
#
loop_
_entity.id
_entity.type
_entity.pdbx_description
1 polymer ?
#
loop_
_entity_poly.entity_id
_entity_poly.type
_entity_poly.pdbx_seq_one_letter_code
_entity_poly.pdbx_strand_id
1 'polypeptide(L)'
;MTAPGRCGSGDVALAVPGAGGEPSARTAAAEATALEALRVPDALSARAPAEQRGAGRDDVRLLVSRGRTVAHHAFRELPEQLRAGDVLVVNTSTTLPAAVNGRVGGERVVVHFSTRGADGRWAVELRAPRGAGATGPRPGGPAGAVV
;
A
#
# COMPACT_ATOMS: atom_id res chain seq x y z
N MET A 1 26.29 -4.16 -42.89
CA MET A 1 25.20 -5.16 -42.86
C MET A 1 25.33 -5.94 -41.57
N THR A 2 24.73 -5.43 -40.49
CA THR A 2 24.69 -6.05 -39.17
C THR A 2 23.34 -5.68 -38.55
N ALA A 3 22.55 -6.69 -38.20
CA ALA A 3 21.15 -6.55 -37.80
C ALA A 3 20.98 -5.86 -36.43
N PRO A 4 19.88 -5.11 -36.21
CA PRO A 4 19.53 -4.64 -34.87
C PRO A 4 19.00 -5.80 -34.02
N GLY A 5 19.55 -5.93 -32.81
CA GLY A 5 19.12 -6.90 -31.81
C GLY A 5 17.65 -6.71 -31.44
N ARG A 6 16.89 -7.80 -31.49
CA ARG A 6 15.50 -7.86 -31.05
C ARG A 6 15.47 -7.74 -29.53
N CYS A 7 14.83 -6.69 -28.99
CA CYS A 7 14.35 -6.72 -27.61
C CYS A 7 13.26 -7.79 -27.53
N GLY A 8 13.55 -8.90 -26.87
CA GLY A 8 12.56 -9.91 -26.55
C GLY A 8 11.51 -9.30 -25.62
N SER A 9 10.25 -9.27 -26.08
CA SER A 9 9.07 -9.09 -25.26
C SER A 9 8.95 -10.33 -24.36
N GLY A 10 9.72 -10.36 -23.27
CA GLY A 10 9.51 -11.32 -22.21
C GLY A 10 8.25 -10.92 -21.45
N ASP A 11 7.13 -11.57 -21.76
CA ASP A 11 5.97 -11.59 -20.86
C ASP A 11 6.42 -12.20 -19.54
N VAL A 12 6.70 -11.35 -18.55
CA VAL A 12 6.81 -11.79 -17.15
C VAL A 12 5.38 -11.98 -16.67
N ALA A 13 4.85 -13.18 -16.90
CA ALA A 13 3.64 -13.65 -16.24
C ALA A 13 3.95 -13.75 -14.73
N LEU A 14 3.51 -12.77 -13.96
CA LEU A 14 3.37 -12.90 -12.51
C LEU A 14 2.29 -13.95 -12.25
N ALA A 15 2.71 -15.20 -12.10
CA ALA A 15 1.90 -16.24 -11.53
C ALA A 15 1.57 -15.84 -10.09
N VAL A 16 0.32 -15.45 -9.85
CA VAL A 16 -0.22 -15.34 -8.49
C VAL A 16 -0.34 -16.78 -7.97
N PRO A 17 0.43 -17.19 -6.93
CA PRO A 17 0.24 -18.51 -6.36
C PRO A 17 -1.20 -18.61 -5.85
N GLY A 18 -1.90 -19.65 -6.31
CA GLY A 18 -3.26 -19.95 -5.89
C GLY A 18 -3.34 -19.96 -4.37
N ALA A 19 -4.29 -19.20 -3.84
CA ALA A 19 -4.67 -19.20 -2.43
C ALA A 19 -5.32 -20.55 -2.09
N GLY A 20 -4.51 -21.59 -1.99
CA GLY A 20 -4.90 -22.93 -1.56
C GLY A 20 -4.79 -23.04 -0.04
N GLY A 21 -5.66 -22.33 0.66
CA GLY A 21 -5.77 -22.38 2.11
C GLY A 21 -6.75 -21.31 2.59
N GLU A 22 -8.04 -21.65 2.58
CA GLU A 22 -9.08 -20.83 3.22
C GLU A 22 -8.67 -20.54 4.68
N PRO A 23 -8.40 -19.27 5.05
CA PRO A 23 -8.21 -18.94 6.45
C PRO A 23 -9.51 -19.31 7.16
N SER A 24 -9.42 -20.16 8.19
CA SER A 24 -10.58 -20.55 8.99
C SER A 24 -11.35 -19.29 9.40
N ALA A 25 -12.67 -19.27 9.15
CA ALA A 25 -13.53 -18.13 9.46
C ALA A 25 -13.39 -17.63 10.93
N ARG A 26 -12.92 -18.50 11.85
CA ARG A 26 -12.64 -18.13 13.25
C ARG A 26 -11.40 -17.25 13.42
N THR A 27 -10.37 -17.41 12.58
CA THR A 27 -9.13 -16.62 12.63
C THR A 27 -9.36 -15.22 12.07
N ALA A 28 -10.06 -15.13 10.92
CA ALA A 28 -10.40 -13.85 10.31
C ALA A 28 -11.38 -13.02 11.17
N ALA A 29 -12.34 -13.69 11.83
CA ALA A 29 -13.25 -13.01 12.76
C ALA A 29 -12.51 -12.49 14.02
N ALA A 30 -11.57 -13.27 14.58
CA ALA A 30 -10.81 -12.85 15.75
C ALA A 30 -9.85 -11.68 15.48
N GLU A 31 -9.22 -11.63 14.29
CA GLU A 31 -8.39 -10.51 13.86
C GLU A 31 -9.21 -9.23 13.62
N ALA A 32 -10.40 -9.35 13.03
CA ALA A 32 -11.31 -8.22 12.81
C ALA A 32 -11.79 -7.60 14.14
N THR A 33 -12.14 -8.42 15.13
CA THR A 33 -12.59 -7.94 16.46
C THR A 33 -11.47 -7.24 17.25
N ALA A 34 -10.22 -7.67 17.10
CA ALA A 34 -9.09 -7.05 17.80
C ALA A 34 -8.84 -5.60 17.34
N LEU A 35 -9.04 -5.30 16.06
CA LEU A 35 -8.85 -3.96 15.52
C LEU A 35 -10.02 -3.02 15.91
N GLU A 36 -11.25 -3.56 16.05
CA GLU A 36 -12.42 -2.80 16.53
C GLU A 36 -12.29 -2.34 17.99
N ALA A 37 -11.59 -3.11 18.83
CA ALA A 37 -11.36 -2.75 20.23
C ALA A 37 -10.16 -1.80 20.43
N LEU A 38 -9.30 -1.62 19.43
CA LEU A 38 -8.12 -0.78 19.53
C LEU A 38 -8.52 0.70 19.59
N ARG A 39 -8.32 1.32 20.76
CA ARG A 39 -8.47 2.77 20.94
C ARG A 39 -7.10 3.43 21.03
N VAL A 40 -6.81 4.31 20.08
CA VAL A 40 -5.61 5.15 20.09
C VAL A 40 -6.01 6.55 20.54
N PRO A 41 -5.57 7.03 21.73
CA PRO A 41 -5.79 8.41 22.14
C PRO A 41 -5.25 9.40 21.11
N ASP A 42 -6.01 10.47 20.81
CA ASP A 42 -5.64 11.50 19.82
C ASP A 42 -4.27 12.15 20.08
N ALA A 43 -3.84 12.19 21.33
CA ALA A 43 -2.54 12.71 21.73
C ALA A 43 -1.36 11.86 21.25
N LEU A 44 -1.59 10.58 20.91
CA LEU A 44 -0.56 9.67 20.39
C LEU A 44 -0.43 9.73 18.86
N SER A 45 -1.37 10.37 18.17
CA SER A 45 -1.29 10.59 16.72
C SER A 45 -0.28 11.69 16.39
N ALA A 46 0.74 11.34 15.62
CA ALA A 46 1.74 12.30 15.14
C ALA A 46 1.10 13.35 14.21
N ARG A 47 1.33 14.63 14.50
CA ARG A 47 0.76 15.77 13.73
C ARG A 47 1.75 16.46 12.80
N ALA A 48 3.03 16.18 12.96
CA ALA A 48 4.12 16.70 12.14
C ALA A 48 5.16 15.58 11.93
N PRO A 49 6.00 15.62 10.88
CA PRO A 49 7.10 14.68 10.68
C PRO A 49 8.12 14.68 11.84
N ALA A 50 8.92 13.61 11.98
CA ALA A 50 9.86 13.46 13.08
C ALA A 50 10.97 14.52 13.07
N GLU A 51 11.47 14.84 11.88
CA GLU A 51 12.47 15.87 11.62
C GLU A 51 12.02 17.30 12.01
N GLN A 52 10.72 17.54 12.21
CA GLN A 52 10.20 18.82 12.73
C GLN A 52 10.02 18.82 14.25
N ARG A 53 10.14 17.66 14.90
CA ARG A 53 9.93 17.48 16.35
C ARG A 53 11.22 17.17 17.11
N GLY A 54 12.25 16.68 16.42
CA GLY A 54 13.46 16.12 17.02
C GLY A 54 14.71 16.33 16.18
N ALA A 55 15.74 15.51 16.41
CA ALA A 55 17.07 15.68 15.83
C ALA A 55 17.19 15.23 14.36
N GLY A 56 16.22 14.46 13.86
CA GLY A 56 16.26 13.87 12.53
C GLY A 56 15.07 12.95 12.26
N ARG A 57 15.02 12.38 11.05
CA ARG A 57 13.93 11.48 10.64
C ARG A 57 13.96 10.12 11.35
N ASP A 58 15.13 9.72 11.82
CA ASP A 58 15.41 8.52 12.60
C ASP A 58 15.20 8.70 14.12
N ASP A 59 14.82 9.91 14.56
CA ASP A 59 14.45 10.22 15.95
C ASP A 59 13.00 9.77 16.25
N VAL A 60 12.75 8.48 16.01
CA VAL A 60 11.47 7.81 16.28
C VAL A 60 11.69 6.47 16.95
N ARG A 61 10.66 5.98 17.63
CA ARG A 61 10.65 4.63 18.21
C ARG A 61 10.42 3.59 17.12
N LEU A 62 11.08 2.45 17.25
CA LEU A 62 10.92 1.26 16.44
C LEU A 62 10.34 0.15 17.32
N LEU A 63 9.16 -0.36 16.96
CA LEU A 63 8.58 -1.55 17.59
C LEU A 63 8.95 -2.78 16.78
N VAL A 64 9.68 -3.71 17.39
CA VAL A 64 10.10 -4.96 16.75
C VAL A 64 9.28 -6.10 17.33
N SER A 65 8.56 -6.83 16.49
CA SER A 65 7.88 -8.06 16.87
C SER A 65 8.53 -9.27 16.21
N ARG A 66 8.70 -10.35 16.98
CA ARG A 66 9.16 -11.67 16.51
C ARG A 66 8.16 -12.71 17.00
N GLY A 67 7.16 -13.01 16.17
CA GLY A 67 6.00 -13.78 16.61
C GLY A 67 5.23 -13.04 17.72
N ARG A 68 5.17 -13.62 18.91
CA ARG A 68 4.50 -13.02 20.09
C ARG A 68 5.41 -12.17 20.97
N THR A 69 6.72 -12.15 20.71
CA THR A 69 7.67 -11.33 21.47
C THR A 69 7.71 -9.92 20.89
N VAL A 70 7.67 -8.92 21.75
CA VAL A 70 7.73 -7.49 21.39
C VAL A 70 8.91 -6.84 22.10
N ALA A 71 9.67 -6.04 21.37
CA ALA A 71 10.75 -5.21 21.90
C ALA A 71 10.62 -3.77 21.37
N HIS A 72 11.10 -2.82 22.17
CA HIS A 72 11.13 -1.41 21.82
C HIS A 72 12.58 -0.98 21.58
N HIS A 73 12.78 -0.29 20.46
CA HIS A 73 14.07 0.18 19.96
C HIS A 73 13.96 1.63 19.51
N ALA A 74 15.10 2.27 19.22
CA ALA A 74 15.14 3.48 18.42
C ALA A 74 15.28 3.13 16.93
N PHE A 75 14.76 3.94 16.01
CA PHE A 75 14.84 3.63 14.58
C PHE A 75 16.29 3.57 14.06
N ARG A 76 17.19 4.37 14.62
CA ARG A 76 18.64 4.28 14.36
C ARG A 76 19.26 2.91 14.65
N GLU A 77 18.59 2.06 15.45
CA GLU A 77 19.01 0.69 15.77
C GLU A 77 18.46 -0.34 14.77
N LEU A 78 17.73 0.09 13.72
CA LEU A 78 17.24 -0.80 12.66
C LEU A 78 18.34 -1.70 12.07
N PRO A 79 19.58 -1.23 11.81
CA PRO A 79 20.64 -2.09 11.29
C PRO A 79 20.94 -3.30 12.19
N GLU A 80 20.77 -3.17 13.52
CA GLU A 80 20.99 -4.26 14.48
C GLU A 80 19.87 -5.32 14.45
N GLN A 81 18.73 -4.99 13.83
CA GLN A 81 17.59 -5.89 13.69
C GLN A 81 17.63 -6.69 12.39
N LEU A 82 18.54 -6.36 11.47
CA LEU A 82 18.74 -7.04 10.20
C LEU A 82 19.86 -8.08 10.29
N ARG A 83 19.77 -9.11 9.46
CA ARG A 83 20.80 -10.13 9.30
C ARG A 83 21.52 -9.92 7.98
N ALA A 84 22.76 -10.42 7.92
CA ALA A 84 23.46 -10.53 6.65
C ALA A 84 22.63 -11.38 5.67
N GLY A 85 22.40 -10.84 4.48
CA GLY A 85 21.54 -11.46 3.46
C GLY A 85 20.11 -10.91 3.41
N ASP A 86 19.67 -10.12 4.37
CA ASP A 86 18.38 -9.44 4.30
C ASP A 86 18.39 -8.37 3.19
N VAL A 87 17.27 -8.22 2.49
CA VAL A 87 17.08 -7.22 1.43
C VAL A 87 16.11 -6.15 1.90
N LEU A 88 16.58 -4.90 1.96
CA LEU A 88 15.71 -3.74 2.23
C LEU A 88 15.14 -3.21 0.92
N VAL A 89 13.83 -3.40 0.72
CA VAL A 89 13.11 -2.82 -0.43
C VAL A 89 12.55 -1.47 -0.01
N VAL A 90 13.10 -0.40 -0.59
CA VAL A 90 12.66 0.97 -0.33
C VAL A 90 11.72 1.41 -1.45
N ASN A 91 10.52 1.86 -1.09
CA ASN A 91 9.65 2.52 -2.04
C ASN A 91 10.13 3.97 -2.28
N THR A 92 10.57 4.27 -3.51
CA THR A 92 11.03 5.60 -3.93
C THR A 92 10.00 6.37 -4.76
N SER A 93 8.73 5.95 -4.77
CA SER A 93 7.66 6.67 -5.46
C SER A 93 7.37 8.01 -4.80
N THR A 94 7.15 9.06 -5.58
CA THR A 94 6.52 10.29 -5.08
C THR A 94 5.04 10.03 -4.82
N THR A 95 4.51 10.54 -3.71
CA THR A 95 3.06 10.56 -3.50
C THR A 95 2.47 11.60 -4.45
N LEU A 96 1.89 11.14 -5.56
CA LEU A 96 1.17 11.99 -6.48
C LEU A 96 -0.28 12.14 -5.99
N PRO A 97 -0.88 13.35 -6.02
CA PRO A 97 -2.31 13.52 -5.84
C PRO A 97 -3.02 12.91 -7.05
N ALA A 98 -3.21 11.59 -7.00
CA ALA A 98 -3.69 10.77 -8.09
C ALA A 98 -5.17 10.38 -7.91
N ALA A 99 -5.88 11.00 -6.95
CA ALA A 99 -7.28 10.75 -6.68
C ALA A 99 -8.15 11.85 -7.30
N VAL A 100 -9.02 11.47 -8.24
CA VAL A 100 -9.93 12.39 -8.93
C VAL A 100 -11.38 11.93 -8.71
N ASN A 101 -12.27 12.86 -8.35
CA ASN A 101 -13.70 12.57 -8.23
C ASN A 101 -14.33 12.44 -9.62
N GLY A 102 -15.17 11.43 -9.83
CA GLY A 102 -15.83 11.15 -11.10
C GLY A 102 -17.20 10.50 -10.95
N ARG A 103 -17.80 10.06 -12.07
CA ARG A 103 -19.09 9.36 -12.07
C ARG A 103 -19.12 8.22 -13.08
N VAL A 104 -19.57 7.04 -12.65
CA VAL A 104 -19.78 5.88 -13.53
C VAL A 104 -21.23 5.44 -13.45
N GLY A 105 -21.95 5.48 -14.57
CA GLY A 105 -23.37 5.12 -14.61
C GLY A 105 -24.23 5.99 -13.67
N GLY A 106 -23.86 7.26 -13.49
CA GLY A 106 -24.54 8.19 -12.56
C GLY A 106 -24.05 8.11 -11.11
N GLU A 107 -23.41 7.02 -10.71
CA GLU A 107 -22.89 6.81 -9.35
C GLU A 107 -21.57 7.54 -9.11
N ARG A 108 -21.41 8.14 -7.92
CA ARG A 108 -20.15 8.81 -7.56
C ARG A 108 -19.02 7.80 -7.37
N VAL A 109 -17.83 8.16 -7.86
CA VAL A 109 -16.58 7.40 -7.67
C VAL A 109 -15.42 8.33 -7.34
N VAL A 110 -14.38 7.76 -6.74
CA VAL A 110 -13.04 8.33 -6.73
C VAL A 110 -12.12 7.44 -7.57
N VAL A 111 -11.45 8.01 -8.55
CA VAL A 111 -10.52 7.31 -9.45
C VAL A 111 -9.11 7.51 -8.92
N HIS A 112 -8.45 6.42 -8.54
CA HIS A 112 -7.06 6.44 -8.14
C HIS A 112 -6.20 6.04 -9.33
N PHE A 113 -5.46 6.99 -9.88
CA PHE A 113 -4.50 6.75 -10.95
C PHE A 113 -3.24 6.10 -10.40
N SER A 114 -2.78 5.06 -11.07
CA SER A 114 -1.55 4.36 -10.74
C SER A 114 -0.51 4.65 -11.83
N THR A 115 -0.02 3.64 -12.52
CA THR A 115 1.04 3.79 -13.52
C THR A 115 0.44 4.05 -14.91
N ARG A 116 1.07 4.94 -15.68
CA ARG A 116 0.79 5.10 -17.10
C ARG A 116 1.60 4.08 -17.89
N GLY A 117 0.92 3.22 -18.65
CA GLY A 117 1.54 2.25 -19.55
C GLY A 117 2.20 2.91 -20.75
N ALA A 118 3.05 2.15 -21.45
CA ALA A 118 3.76 2.63 -22.64
C ALA A 118 2.82 2.98 -23.81
N ASP A 119 1.61 2.41 -23.81
CA ASP A 119 0.53 2.73 -24.75
C ASP A 119 -0.23 4.02 -24.42
N GLY A 120 0.19 4.73 -23.37
CA GLY A 120 -0.40 5.98 -22.93
C GLY A 120 -1.65 5.83 -22.07
N ARG A 121 -2.14 4.61 -21.81
CA ARG A 121 -3.28 4.34 -20.92
C ARG A 121 -2.84 4.30 -19.45
N TRP A 122 -3.76 4.61 -18.55
CA TRP A 122 -3.51 4.54 -17.11
C TRP A 122 -4.13 3.29 -16.51
N ALA A 123 -3.38 2.62 -15.63
CA ALA A 123 -3.98 1.72 -14.65
C ALA A 123 -4.71 2.56 -13.60
N VAL A 124 -5.98 2.25 -13.35
CA VAL A 124 -6.83 2.98 -12.40
C VAL A 124 -7.59 2.02 -11.47
N GLU A 125 -7.80 2.43 -10.23
CA GLU A 125 -8.72 1.78 -9.29
C GLU A 125 -9.94 2.69 -9.08
N LEU A 126 -11.14 2.14 -9.24
CA LEU A 126 -12.37 2.82 -8.88
C LEU A 126 -12.68 2.55 -7.40
N ARG A 127 -12.95 3.62 -6.66
CA ARG A 127 -13.30 3.55 -5.23
C ARG A 127 -14.63 4.21 -4.95
N ALA A 128 -15.37 3.68 -3.97
CA ALA A 128 -16.59 4.30 -3.46
C ALA A 128 -16.22 5.42 -2.48
N PRO A 129 -16.74 6.65 -2.65
CA PRO A 129 -16.55 7.72 -1.67
C PRO A 129 -17.14 7.30 -0.31
N ARG A 130 -16.42 7.60 0.78
CA ARG A 130 -16.90 7.48 2.16
C ARG A 130 -16.85 8.83 2.86
N GLY A 131 -17.33 8.89 4.10
CA GLY A 131 -17.25 10.08 4.94
C GLY A 131 -15.79 10.48 5.24
N ALA A 132 -15.58 11.75 5.57
CA ALA A 132 -14.29 12.30 6.00
C ALA A 132 -13.11 12.10 5.02
N GLY A 133 -13.39 12.03 3.70
CA GLY A 133 -12.36 11.87 2.66
C GLY A 133 -11.82 10.45 2.51
N ALA A 134 -12.33 9.49 3.27
CA ALA A 134 -12.00 8.08 3.09
C ALA A 134 -12.65 7.52 1.81
N THR A 135 -12.07 6.45 1.27
CA THR A 135 -12.63 5.73 0.11
C THR A 135 -12.62 4.23 0.37
N GLY A 136 -13.49 3.49 -0.32
CA GLY A 136 -13.63 2.03 -0.19
C GLY A 136 -13.48 1.28 -1.50
N PRO A 137 -13.15 -0.02 -1.46
CA PRO A 137 -13.12 -0.85 -2.67
C PRO A 137 -14.45 -0.79 -3.41
N ARG A 138 -14.40 -0.68 -4.74
CA ARG A 138 -15.57 -0.77 -5.62
C ARG A 138 -15.19 -1.67 -6.81
N PRO A 139 -16.04 -2.65 -7.18
CA PRO A 139 -15.83 -3.40 -8.41
C PRO A 139 -15.72 -2.47 -9.62
N GLY A 140 -14.87 -2.83 -10.59
CA GLY A 140 -14.77 -2.12 -11.85
C GLY A 140 -16.10 -2.10 -12.62
N GLY A 141 -16.23 -1.15 -13.54
CA GLY A 141 -17.28 -1.18 -14.55
C GLY A 141 -16.94 -2.14 -15.70
N PRO A 142 -17.87 -2.37 -16.63
CA PRO A 142 -17.57 -3.10 -17.86
C PRO A 142 -16.45 -2.40 -18.65
N ALA A 143 -15.74 -3.15 -19.48
CA ALA A 143 -14.73 -2.58 -20.39
C ALA A 143 -15.37 -1.48 -21.25
N GLY A 144 -14.69 -0.33 -21.36
CA GLY A 144 -15.19 0.85 -22.07
C GLY A 144 -16.10 1.78 -21.25
N ALA A 145 -16.32 1.49 -19.95
CA ALA A 145 -17.01 2.43 -19.07
C ALA A 145 -16.29 3.79 -19.00
N VAL A 146 -17.06 4.86 -19.14
CA VAL A 146 -16.59 6.25 -19.03
C VAL A 146 -16.79 6.71 -17.58
N VAL A 147 -15.79 7.45 -17.06
CA VAL A 147 -15.70 7.91 -15.68
C VAL A 147 -15.64 9.43 -15.60
#